data_AF-A0AA93HK48-F1
#
_entry.id   AF-A0AA93HK48-F1
#
_cell.length_a   1.000
_cell.length_b   1.000
_cell.length_c   1.000
_cell.angle_alpha   90.00
_cell.angle_beta   90.00
_cell.angle_gamma   90.00
#
_symmetry.space_group_name_H-M   'P 1'
#
loop_
_entity.id
_entity.type
_entity.pdbx_description
1 polymer ?
#
loop_
_entity_poly.entity_id
_entity_poly.type
_entity_poly.pdbx_seq_one_letter_code
_entity_poly.pdbx_strand_id
1 'polypeptide(L)' 'MNVTVGAIMLALGVGIILWTNQRAFNRRNVAGVQEFNSYGHALLIRTLERIGRLVAWLLMLVGAGSLFVYFMTGRG' A
#
# COMPACT_ATOMS: atom_id res chain seq x y z
N MET A 1 -2.69 -14.46 -18.61
CA MET A 1 -2.51 -13.89 -17.25
C MET A 1 -3.34 -14.74 -16.30
N ASN A 2 -2.72 -15.47 -15.38
CA ASN A 2 -3.43 -16.40 -14.48
C ASN A 2 -3.98 -15.63 -13.27
N VAL A 3 -5.19 -15.98 -12.79
CA VAL A 3 -5.88 -15.36 -11.64
C VAL A 3 -4.99 -15.28 -10.41
N THR A 4 -4.09 -16.26 -10.24
CA THR A 4 -3.06 -16.31 -9.20
C THR A 4 -2.20 -15.04 -9.14
N VAL A 5 -1.81 -14.48 -10.29
CA VAL A 5 -0.97 -13.27 -10.36
C VAL A 5 -1.76 -12.05 -9.88
N GLY A 6 -3.03 -11.93 -10.26
CA GLY A 6 -3.92 -10.87 -9.78
C GLY A 6 -4.16 -10.94 -8.27
N ALA A 7 -4.38 -12.15 -7.74
CA ALA A 7 -4.55 -12.38 -6.31
C ALA A 7 -3.30 -12.00 -5.49
N ILE A 8 -2.11 -12.39 -5.97
CA ILE A 8 -0.84 -12.04 -5.32
C ILE A 8 -0.62 -10.52 -5.33
N MET A 9 -0.90 -9.83 -6.44
CA MET A 9 -0.76 -8.37 -6.51
C MET A 9 -1.70 -7.66 -5.54
N LEU A 10 -2.95 -8.11 -5.42
CA LEU A 10 -3.87 -7.53 -4.44
C LEU A 10 -3.42 -7.80 -3.00
N ALA A 11 -2.98 -9.02 -2.69
CA ALA A 11 -2.46 -9.36 -1.37
C ALA A 11 -1.23 -8.52 -0.99
N LEU A 12 -0.31 -8.30 -1.93
CA LEU A 12 0.86 -7.44 -1.74
C LEU A 12 0.45 -5.97 -1.54
N GLY A 13 -0.51 -5.45 -2.33
CA GLY A 13 -1.01 -4.09 -2.19
C GLY A 13 -1.63 -3.84 -0.81
N VAL A 14 -2.46 -4.77 -0.32
CA VAL A 14 -3.06 -4.72 1.03
C VAL A 14 -1.96 -4.85 2.10
N GLY A 15 -1.02 -5.77 1.93
CA GLY A 15 0.09 -5.96 2.86
C GLY A 15 0.94 -4.70 3.03
N ILE A 16 1.25 -3.99 1.94
CA ILE A 16 1.97 -2.71 1.99
C ILE A 16 1.17 -1.66 2.76
N ILE A 17 -0.14 -1.55 2.52
CA ILE A 17 -0.99 -0.58 3.25
C ILE A 17 -1.00 -0.88 4.74
N LEU A 18 -1.24 -2.14 5.12
CA LEU A 18 -1.27 -2.56 6.51
C LEU A 18 0.07 -2.33 7.20
N TRP A 19 1.17 -2.67 6.54
CA TRP A 19 2.52 -2.45 7.08
C TRP A 19 2.83 -0.95 7.26
N THR A 20 2.42 -0.12 6.30
CA THR A 20 2.60 1.34 6.39
C THR A 20 1.73 1.92 7.51
N ASN A 21 0.49 1.45 7.66
CA ASN A 21 -0.41 1.88 8.74
C ASN A 21 0.09 1.43 10.11
N GLN A 22 0.62 0.21 10.22
CA GLN A 22 1.16 -0.34 11.46
C GLN A 22 2.41 0.45 11.91
N ARG A 23 3.33 0.80 10.99
CA ARG A 23 4.46 1.69 11.28
C ARG A 23 4.01 3.10 11.70
N ALA A 24 2.96 3.63 11.06
CA ALA A 24 2.42 4.93 11.39
C ALA A 24 1.74 4.94 12.78
N PHE A 25 1.03 3.86 13.13
CA PHE A 25 0.39 3.66 14.42
C PHE A 25 1.42 3.50 15.54
N ASN A 26 2.44 2.65 15.34
CA ASN A 26 3.49 2.42 16.34
C ASN A 26 4.35 3.67 16.65
N ARG A 27 4.27 4.71 15.80
CA ARG A 27 4.93 6.00 15.99
C ARG A 27 4.04 7.08 16.61
N ARG A 28 2.72 6.87 16.70
CA ARG A 28 1.79 7.80 17.31
C ARG A 28 1.62 7.40 18.78
N ASN A 29 1.93 8.31 19.70
CA ASN A 29 1.62 8.11 21.13
C ASN A 29 0.09 8.10 21.32
N VAL A 30 -0.41 7.79 22.52
CA VAL A 30 -1.85 7.66 22.88
C VAL A 30 -2.70 8.87 22.43
N ALA A 31 -2.09 10.04 22.26
CA ALA A 31 -2.73 11.27 21.76
C ALA A 31 -2.78 11.42 20.21
N GLY A 32 -2.27 10.46 19.43
CA GLY A 32 -2.21 10.54 17.96
C GLY A 32 -1.12 11.48 17.41
N VAL A 33 -0.32 12.10 18.28
CA VAL A 33 0.71 13.09 17.92
C VAL A 33 2.06 12.39 17.75
N GLN A 34 2.73 12.65 16.61
CA GLN A 34 4.12 12.22 16.37
C GLN A 34 5.07 13.30 16.89
N GLU A 35 5.70 13.06 18.04
CA GLU A 35 6.87 13.83 18.46
C GLU A 35 8.06 13.41 17.60
N PHE A 36 8.51 14.30 16.73
CA PHE A 36 9.74 14.10 15.97
C PHE A 36 10.85 14.91 16.63
N ASN A 37 11.86 14.23 17.13
CA ASN A 37 13.05 14.86 17.74
C ASN A 37 13.93 15.61 16.71
N SER A 38 13.69 15.43 15.40
CA SER A 38 14.44 16.08 14.34
C SER A 38 13.61 16.27 13.06
N TYR A 39 13.65 17.49 12.51
CA TYR A 39 12.95 17.89 11.28
C TYR A 39 13.30 17.00 10.08
N GLY A 40 14.57 16.58 9.95
CA GLY A 40 15.03 15.73 8.84
C GLY A 40 14.45 14.31 8.88
N HIS A 41 14.31 13.75 10.08
CA HIS A 41 13.70 12.43 10.27
C HIS A 41 12.19 12.46 9.94
N ALA A 42 11.52 13.56 10.23
CA ALA A 42 10.11 13.75 9.88
C ALA A 42 9.86 13.76 8.38
N LEU A 43 10.74 14.43 7.63
CA LEU A 43 10.66 14.50 6.17
C LEU A 43 10.90 13.13 5.53
N LEU A 44 11.92 12.38 5.97
CA LEU A 44 12.20 11.05 5.44
C LEU A 44 11.03 10.09 5.65
N ILE A 45 10.45 10.06 6.85
CA ILE A 45 9.35 9.13 7.14
C ILE A 45 8.07 9.53 6.40
N ARG A 46 7.73 10.83 6.33
CA ARG A 46 6.59 11.29 5.52
C ARG A 46 6.77 10.97 4.04
N THR A 47 7.98 11.09 3.52
CA THR A 47 8.30 10.81 2.12
C THR A 47 8.12 9.32 1.83
N LEU A 48 8.65 8.44 2.68
CA LEU A 48 8.46 6.99 2.57
C LEU A 48 6.99 6.57 2.68
N GLU A 49 6.21 7.15 3.60
CA GLU A 49 4.77 6.88 3.67
C GLU A 49 4.02 7.32 2.41
N ARG A 50 4.43 8.43 1.78
CA ARG A 50 3.81 8.92 0.54
C ARG A 50 4.16 8.00 -0.64
N ILE A 51 5.41 7.58 -0.75
CA ILE A 51 5.88 6.62 -1.77
C ILE A 51 5.18 5.27 -1.58
N GLY A 52 5.13 4.74 -0.36
CA GLY A 52 4.46 3.47 -0.06
C GLY A 52 2.98 3.48 -0.44
N ARG A 53 2.25 4.57 -0.15
CA ARG A 53 0.86 4.74 -0.59
C ARG A 53 0.72 4.81 -2.11
N LEU A 54 1.65 5.49 -2.79
CA LEU A 54 1.64 5.61 -4.25
C LEU A 54 1.88 4.25 -4.92
N VAL A 55 2.86 3.48 -4.42
CA VAL A 55 3.12 2.11 -4.87
C VAL A 55 1.91 1.20 -4.63
N ALA A 56 1.26 1.30 -3.47
CA ALA A 56 0.07 0.52 -3.17
C ALA A 56 -1.10 0.85 -4.12
N TRP A 57 -1.29 2.13 -4.46
CA TRP A 57 -2.29 2.56 -5.44
C TRP A 57 -2.01 2.00 -6.85
N LEU A 58 -0.75 2.02 -7.30
CA LEU A 58 -0.36 1.43 -8.58
C LEU A 58 -0.60 -0.08 -8.59
N LEU A 59 -0.24 -0.79 -7.51
CA LEU A 59 -0.48 -2.22 -7.39
C LEU A 59 -1.98 -2.57 -7.42
N MET A 60 -2.81 -1.79 -6.72
CA MET A 60 -4.26 -1.98 -6.76
C MET A 60 -4.84 -1.73 -8.15
N LEU A 61 -4.41 -0.68 -8.86
CA LEU A 61 -4.86 -0.39 -10.22
C LEU A 61 -4.52 -1.52 -11.20
N VAL A 62 -3.28 -2.03 -11.14
CA VAL A 62 -2.84 -3.13 -12.02
C VAL A 62 -3.55 -4.44 -11.65
N GLY A 63 -3.69 -4.74 -10.36
CA GLY A 63 -4.42 -5.92 -9.88
C GLY A 63 -5.89 -5.90 -10.32
N ALA A 64 -6.59 -4.79 -10.10
CA ALA A 64 -7.98 -4.61 -10.50
C ALA A 64 -8.15 -4.68 -12.03
N GLY A 65 -7.26 -4.03 -12.79
CA GLY A 65 -7.25 -4.11 -14.26
C GLY A 65 -7.06 -5.54 -14.77
N SER A 66 -6.19 -6.33 -14.12
CA SER A 66 -5.97 -7.72 -14.49
C SER A 66 -7.21 -8.61 -14.25
N LEU A 67 -7.92 -8.38 -13.15
CA LEU A 67 -9.17 -9.06 -12.81
C LEU A 67 -10.29 -8.67 -13.77
N PHE A 68 -10.37 -7.39 -14.13
CA PHE A 68 -11.34 -6.89 -15.10
C PHE A 68 -11.13 -7.52 -16.48
N VAL A 69 -9.88 -7.59 -16.95
CA VAL A 69 -9.54 -8.25 -18.23
C VAL A 69 -9.85 -9.75 -18.17
N TYR A 70 -9.57 -10.43 -17.06
CA TYR A 70 -9.93 -11.84 -16.89
C TYR A 70 -11.44 -12.06 -17.02
N PHE A 71 -12.24 -11.23 -16.37
CA PHE A 71 -13.71 -11.30 -16.44
C PHE A 71 -14.24 -10.98 -17.84
N MET A 72 -13.67 -9.98 -18.52
CA MET A 72 -14.04 -9.58 -19.88
C MET A 72 -13.64 -10.62 -20.94
N THR A 73 -12.54 -11.34 -20.73
CA THR A 73 -12.03 -12.34 -21.69
C THR A 73 -12.83 -13.65 -21.66
N GLY A 74 -13.83 -13.80 -20.77
CA GLY A 74 -14.79 -14.90 -20.84
C GLY A 74 -14.15 -16.28 -20.79
N ARG A 75 -13.09 -16.46 -19.99
CA ARG A 75 -12.60 -17.80 -19.61
C ARG A 75 -13.37 -18.27 -18.38
N GLY A 76 -14.64 -18.59 -18.60
CA GLY A 76 -15.55 -19.28 -17.69
C GLY A 76 -16.06 -20.53 -18.35
#